data_AF-A0A855IXD4-F1
#
_entry.id   AF-A0A855IXD4-F1
#
_cell.length_a   1.000
_cell.length_b   1.000
_cell.length_c   1.000
_cell.angle_alpha   90.00
_cell.angle_beta   90.00
_cell.angle_gamma   90.00
#
_symmetry.space_group_name_H-M   'P 1'
#
loop_
_entity.id
_entity.type
_entity.pdbx_description
1 polymer ?
#
loop_
_entity_poly.entity_id
_entity_poly.type
_entity_poly.pdbx_seq_one_letter_code
_entity_poly.pdbx_strand_id
1 'polypeptide(L)'
;MKPQLTILAISLALAGCGGSGGSDTSASAAPTYTVSGTVTAQNVDLQSKVCADINQNYMCDSGEPSSTANANGEFSITSTKKSILSVPLLAQVDTGIAANSTSASASSYAYIAAPGLQKNTGNEINGISSLLAGYVADGLTVAEANNKLKAQLAKSGITISGDIQDDLSASELASLEQNVVSTIKAFKHSNRAFMLAQLSAKFDKSAADYVGGVLTNDQVTAFANFLEGELRAATALNDTGVLRYFSDIDDTQNVVEPQSSFPGQDAEYGFDITELNANTGNGFQFAKLDSSGQVLADDAAEWSCVLDQRSGLIWESKTDDESSIQYKDRILALELPGLVTPYDQDVDLATCKTKGDAICTTQDYVEHINAMNLCGKSDWRLPTFNEFYNVLDFGETETNSDGEVYGLTYKYFPHQTLGIDYTTYTGSVWTQSITYSQYTNTAVEGGFYYNEIGTQGSDRGVVGSIEIYSGDVDSSDNYDSFQFPIRLVSLQGQ
;
A
#
# COMPACT_ATOMS: atom_id res chain seq x y z
N MET A 1 20.99 -18.90 45.63
CA MET A 1 21.95 -17.86 46.08
C MET A 1 22.15 -16.90 44.92
N LYS A 2 21.89 -15.61 45.13
CA LYS A 2 21.93 -14.52 44.13
C LYS A 2 23.36 -14.01 43.92
N PRO A 3 23.71 -13.49 42.74
CA PRO A 3 24.59 -12.33 42.63
C PRO A 3 23.77 -11.09 42.24
N GLN A 4 24.04 -9.99 42.94
CA GLN A 4 23.36 -8.70 42.82
C GLN A 4 23.94 -7.87 41.66
N LEU A 5 23.04 -7.21 40.92
CA LEU A 5 23.37 -6.13 39.99
C LEU A 5 23.88 -4.91 40.76
N THR A 6 24.99 -4.32 40.29
CA THR A 6 25.50 -3.04 40.79
C THR A 6 25.11 -1.95 39.78
N ILE A 7 24.24 -1.03 40.20
CA ILE A 7 23.87 0.18 39.46
C ILE A 7 24.98 1.21 39.71
N LEU A 8 25.65 1.66 38.64
CA LEU A 8 26.63 2.74 38.71
C LEU A 8 25.89 4.08 38.58
N ALA A 9 25.66 4.75 39.71
CA ALA A 9 25.19 6.13 39.77
C ALA A 9 26.39 7.06 39.51
N ILE A 10 26.35 7.86 38.43
CA ILE A 10 27.30 8.95 38.22
C ILE A 10 26.70 10.23 38.79
N SER A 11 27.29 10.63 39.92
CA SER A 11 27.01 11.79 40.75
C SER A 11 27.32 13.12 40.05
N LEU A 12 26.35 14.05 40.07
CA LEU A 12 26.54 15.48 39.80
C LEU A 12 27.51 16.08 40.83
N ALA A 13 28.63 16.63 40.36
CA ALA A 13 29.55 17.40 41.19
C ALA A 13 29.03 18.84 41.33
N LEU A 14 28.41 19.13 42.49
CA LEU A 14 28.27 20.49 43.00
C LEU A 14 29.60 20.88 43.67
N ALA A 15 30.39 21.71 43.01
CA ALA A 15 31.54 22.38 43.64
C ALA A 15 31.16 23.82 43.96
N GLY A 16 30.82 24.07 45.23
CA GLY A 16 30.82 25.40 45.81
C GLY A 16 32.00 25.56 46.75
N CYS A 17 32.88 26.53 46.49
CA CYS A 17 33.59 27.29 47.52
C CYS A 17 34.13 28.61 46.94
N GLY A 18 34.10 29.67 47.76
CA GLY A 18 34.23 31.09 47.42
C GLY A 18 35.47 31.58 46.66
N GLY A 19 35.30 32.71 45.96
CA GLY A 19 36.40 33.49 45.40
C GLY A 19 35.88 34.70 44.61
N SER A 20 36.14 35.89 45.11
CA SER A 20 35.79 37.19 44.51
C SER A 20 36.51 37.41 43.17
N GLY A 21 35.76 37.87 42.16
CA GLY A 21 36.29 38.61 41.00
C GLY A 21 36.47 37.79 39.72
N GLY A 22 35.70 38.14 38.68
CA GLY A 22 35.85 37.62 37.32
C GLY A 22 34.51 37.34 36.69
N SER A 23 33.94 38.34 36.00
CA SER A 23 32.79 38.18 35.12
C SER A 23 33.19 37.35 33.90
N ASP A 24 32.90 36.05 33.92
CA ASP A 24 32.83 35.23 32.70
C ASP A 24 31.83 34.08 32.92
N THR A 25 30.54 34.41 32.87
CA THR A 25 29.49 33.41 32.66
C THR A 25 29.56 32.97 31.20
N SER A 26 30.47 32.04 30.91
CA SER A 26 30.43 31.27 29.66
C SER A 26 29.18 30.39 29.71
N ALA A 27 28.03 30.93 29.29
CA ALA A 27 26.82 30.16 29.13
C ALA A 27 27.11 29.04 28.12
N SER A 28 27.01 27.79 28.55
CA SER A 28 27.11 26.63 27.67
C SER A 28 25.97 26.70 26.65
N ALA A 29 26.21 27.26 25.48
CA ALA A 29 25.25 27.28 24.39
C ALA A 29 24.95 25.83 23.93
N ALA A 30 23.69 25.54 23.62
CA ALA A 30 23.34 24.24 23.05
C ALA A 30 24.12 24.00 21.75
N PRO A 31 24.59 22.78 21.48
CA PRO A 31 25.28 22.49 20.24
C PRO A 31 24.36 22.78 19.04
N THR A 32 24.93 23.38 18.00
CA THR A 32 24.26 23.60 16.73
C THR A 32 24.76 22.61 15.70
N TYR A 33 23.86 22.22 14.81
CA TYR A 33 24.11 21.35 13.67
C TYR A 33 23.76 22.14 12.42
N THR A 34 24.55 21.97 11.36
CA THR A 34 24.33 22.62 10.08
C THR A 34 24.28 21.57 8.99
N VAL A 35 23.28 21.71 8.13
CA VAL A 35 23.12 20.93 6.90
C VAL A 35 23.07 21.90 5.72
N SER A 36 23.83 21.63 4.66
CA SER A 36 23.86 22.44 3.45
C SER A 36 23.83 21.60 2.18
N GLY A 37 23.52 22.27 1.08
CA GLY A 37 23.23 21.61 -0.17
C GLY A 37 22.83 22.57 -1.28
N THR A 38 22.33 22.01 -2.37
CA THR A 38 21.90 22.71 -3.57
C THR A 38 20.57 22.17 -4.09
N VAL A 39 19.67 23.06 -4.50
CA VAL A 39 18.50 22.73 -5.30
C VAL A 39 18.89 22.79 -6.78
N THR A 40 18.70 21.71 -7.54
CA THR A 40 19.17 21.57 -8.93
C THR A 40 18.04 21.26 -9.93
N ALA A 41 16.78 21.42 -9.51
CA ALA A 41 15.61 21.11 -10.33
C ALA A 41 15.46 22.00 -11.59
N GLN A 42 15.01 21.41 -12.69
CA GLN A 42 14.84 22.12 -13.96
C GLN A 42 13.49 22.83 -14.05
N ASN A 43 13.45 23.96 -14.77
CA ASN A 43 12.23 24.72 -15.06
C ASN A 43 11.44 25.17 -13.82
N VAL A 44 12.13 25.39 -12.71
CA VAL A 44 11.57 25.95 -11.46
C VAL A 44 12.40 27.13 -10.99
N ASP A 45 11.84 27.96 -10.12
CA ASP A 45 12.62 28.95 -9.38
C ASP A 45 13.47 28.25 -8.30
N LEU A 46 14.80 28.32 -8.45
CA LEU A 46 15.75 27.75 -7.49
C LEU A 46 15.78 28.51 -6.17
N GLN A 47 15.35 29.78 -6.17
CA GLN A 47 15.26 30.61 -4.97
C GLN A 47 14.02 30.22 -4.15
N SER A 48 14.11 29.09 -3.47
CA SER A 48 12.99 28.42 -2.81
C SER A 48 13.16 28.34 -1.29
N LYS A 49 12.04 28.12 -0.57
CA LYS A 49 12.10 27.76 0.86
C LYS A 49 12.60 26.32 0.96
N VAL A 50 13.66 26.11 1.76
CA VAL A 50 14.20 24.78 2.06
C VAL A 50 14.03 24.50 3.54
N CYS A 51 13.55 23.31 3.90
CA CYS A 51 13.34 22.90 5.29
C CYS A 51 13.86 21.48 5.56
N ALA A 52 14.18 21.21 6.83
CA ALA A 52 14.34 19.84 7.32
C ALA A 52 12.99 19.36 7.85
N ASP A 53 12.42 18.34 7.21
CA ASP A 53 11.08 17.81 7.48
C ASP A 53 11.11 16.89 8.71
N ILE A 54 10.87 17.47 9.89
CA ILE A 54 11.03 16.78 11.17
C ILE A 54 9.90 15.78 11.40
N ASN A 55 8.69 16.07 10.92
CA ASN A 55 7.53 15.21 11.11
C ASN A 55 7.28 14.24 9.95
N GLN A 56 8.08 14.34 8.88
CA GLN A 56 8.06 13.47 7.71
C GLN A 56 6.71 13.48 6.97
N ASN A 57 6.02 14.63 6.99
CA ASN A 57 4.77 14.79 6.27
C ASN A 57 4.97 15.31 4.82
N TYR A 58 6.24 15.48 4.41
CA TYR A 58 6.67 15.96 3.11
C TYR A 58 6.19 17.38 2.80
N MET A 59 6.25 18.26 3.81
CA MET A 59 5.91 19.68 3.72
C MET A 59 6.84 20.52 4.57
N CYS A 60 6.99 21.81 4.23
CA CYS A 60 7.75 22.74 5.04
C CYS A 60 6.85 23.49 6.04
N ASP A 61 6.61 22.87 7.19
CA ASP A 61 5.69 23.36 8.22
C ASP A 61 6.21 24.57 9.00
N SER A 62 5.28 25.27 9.64
CA SER A 62 5.61 26.33 10.60
C SER A 62 6.20 25.73 11.88
N GLY A 63 7.51 25.88 12.08
CA GLY A 63 8.24 25.37 13.26
C GLY A 63 9.38 24.41 12.91
N GLU A 64 9.52 24.07 11.64
CA GLU A 64 10.62 23.29 11.13
C GLU A 64 11.85 24.17 10.84
N PRO A 65 13.07 23.69 11.09
CA PRO A 65 14.27 24.40 10.69
C PRO A 65 14.29 24.63 9.18
N SER A 66 14.38 25.88 8.75
CA SER A 66 14.33 26.25 7.34
C SER A 66 15.27 27.40 6.99
N SER A 67 15.62 27.51 5.71
CA SER A 67 16.32 28.63 5.10
C SER A 67 15.71 28.95 3.73
N THR A 68 16.18 30.00 3.08
CA THR A 68 15.85 30.28 1.68
C THR A 68 17.09 29.98 0.85
N ALA A 69 16.95 29.12 -0.17
CA ALA A 69 17.99 28.90 -1.15
C ALA A 69 18.23 30.19 -1.96
N ASN A 70 19.46 30.43 -2.40
CA ASN A 70 19.77 31.59 -3.23
C ASN A 70 19.40 31.34 -4.71
N ALA A 71 19.70 32.31 -5.60
CA ALA A 71 19.43 32.19 -7.03
C ALA A 71 20.18 31.04 -7.74
N ASN A 72 21.24 30.50 -7.12
CA ASN A 72 21.96 29.31 -7.59
C ASN A 72 21.45 28.02 -6.92
N GLY A 73 20.39 28.08 -6.12
CA GLY A 73 19.83 26.95 -5.38
C GLY A 73 20.60 26.57 -4.10
N GLU A 74 21.65 27.31 -3.71
CA GLU A 74 22.46 26.97 -2.54
C GLU A 74 21.71 27.30 -1.24
N PHE A 75 21.71 26.37 -0.28
CA PHE A 75 21.06 26.56 1.02
C PHE A 75 21.93 26.09 2.18
N SER A 76 21.62 26.59 3.38
CA SER A 76 22.25 26.15 4.64
C SER A 76 21.27 26.33 5.80
N ILE A 77 20.90 25.24 6.46
CA ILE A 77 20.01 25.21 7.60
C ILE A 77 20.82 24.92 8.85
N THR A 78 20.70 25.78 9.86
CA THR A 78 21.33 25.59 11.17
C THR A 78 20.26 25.41 12.24
N SER A 79 20.39 24.38 13.07
CA SER A 79 19.44 24.09 14.16
C SER A 79 20.14 23.52 15.38
N THR A 80 19.50 23.64 16.55
CA THR A 80 19.87 22.88 17.75
C THR A 80 19.34 21.44 17.72
N LYS A 81 18.42 21.13 16.80
CA LYS A 81 17.88 19.77 16.59
C LYS A 81 18.86 18.97 15.73
N LYS A 82 19.50 17.95 16.31
CA LYS A 82 20.41 17.03 15.57
C LYS A 82 19.70 16.26 14.44
N SER A 83 18.39 16.07 14.55
CA SER A 83 17.59 15.34 13.58
C SER A 83 17.63 15.93 12.17
N ILE A 84 18.00 17.21 11.99
CA ILE A 84 18.16 17.82 10.66
C ILE A 84 19.16 17.09 9.75
N LEU A 85 20.04 16.26 10.31
CA LEU A 85 21.01 15.46 9.55
C LEU A 85 20.39 14.17 9.00
N SER A 86 19.33 13.65 9.63
CA SER A 86 18.79 12.32 9.35
C SER A 86 17.37 12.32 8.79
N VAL A 87 16.69 13.47 8.77
CA VAL A 87 15.36 13.61 8.15
C VAL A 87 15.47 14.07 6.70
N PRO A 88 14.42 13.89 5.88
CA PRO A 88 14.38 14.47 4.54
C PRO A 88 14.57 15.99 4.54
N LEU A 89 15.25 16.48 3.51
CA LEU A 89 15.35 17.92 3.22
C LEU A 89 14.43 18.22 2.05
N LEU A 90 13.55 19.21 2.20
CA LEU A 90 12.57 19.56 1.17
C LEU A 90 12.84 20.95 0.62
N ALA A 91 12.67 21.12 -0.68
CA ALA A 91 12.56 22.43 -1.32
C ALA A 91 11.13 22.65 -1.84
N GLN A 92 10.54 23.77 -1.44
CA GLN A 92 9.22 24.23 -1.89
C GLN A 92 9.40 25.05 -3.16
N VAL A 93 9.26 24.41 -4.33
CA VAL A 93 9.53 25.01 -5.64
C VAL A 93 8.24 25.33 -6.39
N ASP A 94 8.21 26.47 -7.08
CA ASP A 94 7.14 26.80 -8.02
C ASP A 94 7.51 26.30 -9.42
N THR A 95 6.63 25.49 -10.00
CA THR A 95 6.82 24.91 -11.34
C THR A 95 6.10 25.66 -12.45
N GLY A 96 5.35 26.73 -12.14
CA GLY A 96 4.60 27.50 -13.13
C GLY A 96 3.39 26.80 -13.78
N ILE A 97 3.17 25.50 -13.49
CA ILE A 97 2.00 24.72 -13.93
C ILE A 97 0.80 25.04 -13.00
N ALA A 98 -0.39 25.35 -13.53
CA ALA A 98 -1.56 25.53 -12.68
C ALA A 98 -1.95 24.21 -12.00
N ALA A 99 -2.26 24.22 -10.70
CA ALA A 99 -2.74 23.03 -10.00
C ALA A 99 -4.05 22.55 -10.65
N ASN A 100 -4.00 21.44 -11.40
CA ASN A 100 -5.16 20.89 -12.08
C ASN A 100 -5.87 19.92 -11.12
N SER A 101 -6.59 20.47 -10.15
CA SER A 101 -7.33 19.70 -9.14
C SER A 101 -8.67 20.36 -8.86
N THR A 102 -9.74 19.56 -8.93
CA THR A 102 -11.09 19.91 -8.48
C THR A 102 -11.20 20.09 -6.95
N SER A 103 -10.11 19.82 -6.21
CA SER A 103 -10.00 20.04 -4.77
C SER A 103 -9.34 21.39 -4.46
N ALA A 104 -9.99 22.18 -3.60
CA ALA A 104 -9.53 23.47 -3.07
C ALA A 104 -8.27 23.37 -2.17
N SER A 105 -7.62 22.20 -2.09
CA SER A 105 -6.47 21.90 -1.21
C SER A 105 -5.15 21.65 -1.96
N ALA A 106 -5.11 21.84 -3.28
CA ALA A 106 -3.86 21.71 -4.03
C ALA A 106 -2.88 22.86 -3.72
N SER A 107 -1.63 22.51 -3.45
CA SER A 107 -0.54 23.48 -3.24
C SER A 107 -0.09 24.06 -4.57
N SER A 108 0.20 25.36 -4.61
CA SER A 108 0.85 26.00 -5.77
C SER A 108 2.28 25.49 -6.01
N TYR A 109 2.87 24.82 -5.02
CA TYR A 109 4.26 24.37 -4.99
C TYR A 109 4.40 22.85 -5.05
N ALA A 110 5.47 22.39 -5.70
CA ALA A 110 6.01 21.05 -5.52
C ALA A 110 6.95 21.03 -4.31
N TYR A 111 6.89 19.97 -3.51
CA TYR A 111 7.81 19.72 -2.40
C TYR A 111 8.75 18.59 -2.81
N ILE A 112 9.83 18.96 -3.50
CA ILE A 112 10.88 18.02 -3.92
C ILE A 112 11.79 17.74 -2.73
N ALA A 113 12.35 16.54 -2.68
CA ALA A 113 13.00 16.00 -1.49
C ALA A 113 14.39 15.44 -1.80
N ALA A 114 15.28 15.52 -0.82
CA ALA A 114 16.42 14.63 -0.68
C ALA A 114 16.22 13.72 0.54
N PRO A 115 16.56 12.43 0.46
CA PRO A 115 16.47 11.54 1.63
C PRO A 115 17.40 12.01 2.76
N GLY A 116 17.12 11.58 3.99
CA GLY A 116 18.02 11.83 5.12
C GLY A 116 19.34 11.06 4.99
N LEU A 117 20.39 11.71 4.49
CA LEU A 117 21.68 11.06 4.18
C LEU A 117 22.68 11.05 5.33
N GLN A 118 22.38 11.68 6.47
CA GLN A 118 23.34 11.87 7.57
C GLN A 118 24.60 12.64 7.15
N LYS A 119 24.46 13.52 6.14
CA LYS A 119 25.53 14.37 5.61
C LYS A 119 25.33 15.82 6.02
N ASN A 120 26.40 16.50 6.41
CA ASN A 120 26.38 17.92 6.75
C ASN A 120 26.39 18.83 5.51
N THR A 121 26.89 18.35 4.37
CA THR A 121 27.09 19.12 3.15
C THR A 121 26.88 18.24 1.92
N GLY A 122 26.59 18.84 0.76
CA GLY A 122 26.46 18.10 -0.49
C GLY A 122 25.12 17.36 -0.61
N ASN A 123 24.09 17.85 0.07
CA ASN A 123 22.73 17.36 -0.12
C ASN A 123 22.14 18.02 -1.37
N GLU A 124 21.87 17.25 -2.41
CA GLU A 124 21.25 17.76 -3.64
C GLU A 124 19.74 17.44 -3.64
N ILE A 125 18.92 18.46 -3.92
CA ILE A 125 17.46 18.36 -3.96
C ILE A 125 16.97 18.59 -5.40
N ASN A 126 16.46 17.55 -6.04
CA ASN A 126 15.79 17.60 -7.34
C ASN A 126 14.73 16.48 -7.48
N GLY A 127 14.13 16.34 -8.67
CA GLY A 127 13.17 15.27 -8.95
C GLY A 127 13.73 13.85 -8.74
N ILE A 128 14.98 13.60 -9.10
CA ILE A 128 15.60 12.27 -8.96
C ILE A 128 15.87 11.92 -7.49
N SER A 129 16.41 12.88 -6.71
CA SER A 129 16.60 12.68 -5.27
C SER A 129 15.25 12.48 -4.56
N SER A 130 14.16 13.02 -5.11
CA SER A 130 12.81 12.82 -4.59
C SER A 130 12.34 11.37 -4.75
N LEU A 131 12.72 10.69 -5.84
CA LEU A 131 12.43 9.25 -6.00
C LEU A 131 13.18 8.40 -4.96
N LEU A 132 14.44 8.75 -4.68
CA LEU A 132 15.19 8.10 -3.59
C LEU A 132 14.53 8.37 -2.23
N ALA A 133 14.09 9.60 -1.97
CA ALA A 133 13.37 9.96 -0.76
C ALA A 133 12.06 9.16 -0.61
N GLY A 134 11.30 8.98 -1.70
CA GLY A 134 10.08 8.18 -1.69
C GLY A 134 10.33 6.71 -1.35
N TYR A 135 11.38 6.10 -1.91
CA TYR A 135 11.76 4.74 -1.50
C TYR A 135 12.18 4.64 -0.04
N VAL A 136 12.93 5.63 0.47
CA VAL A 136 13.30 5.65 1.88
C VAL A 136 12.07 5.87 2.77
N ALA A 137 11.09 6.65 2.32
CA ALA A 137 9.79 6.80 2.98
C ALA A 137 9.01 5.48 3.04
N ASP A 138 9.17 4.62 2.03
CA ASP A 138 8.62 3.27 1.94
C ASP A 138 9.39 2.24 2.81
N GLY A 139 10.34 2.71 3.62
CA GLY A 139 11.08 1.90 4.59
C GLY A 139 12.40 1.30 4.10
N LEU A 140 12.80 1.58 2.86
CA LEU A 140 14.08 1.09 2.31
C LEU A 140 15.26 1.88 2.89
N THR A 141 16.40 1.21 3.04
CA THR A 141 17.67 1.90 3.23
C THR A 141 18.06 2.66 1.96
N VAL A 142 18.95 3.64 2.08
CA VAL A 142 19.46 4.41 0.92
C VAL A 142 20.12 3.50 -0.13
N ALA A 143 20.80 2.43 0.30
CA ALA A 143 21.43 1.46 -0.61
C ALA A 143 20.39 0.63 -1.38
N GLU A 144 19.34 0.16 -0.70
CA GLU A 144 18.23 -0.57 -1.32
C GLU A 144 17.45 0.34 -2.28
N ALA A 145 17.17 1.58 -1.87
CA ALA A 145 16.52 2.58 -2.72
C ALA A 145 17.31 2.83 -4.01
N ASN A 146 18.64 2.96 -3.91
CA ASN A 146 19.52 3.06 -5.07
C ASN A 146 19.41 1.85 -6.00
N ASN A 147 19.48 0.64 -5.45
CA ASN A 147 19.39 -0.58 -6.25
C ASN A 147 18.03 -0.70 -6.95
N LYS A 148 16.94 -0.38 -6.24
CA LYS A 148 15.58 -0.43 -6.79
C LYS A 148 15.36 0.59 -7.89
N LEU A 149 15.80 1.84 -7.70
CA LEU A 149 15.70 2.89 -8.71
C LEU A 149 16.58 2.58 -9.94
N LYS A 150 17.82 2.08 -9.75
CA LYS A 150 18.67 1.64 -10.87
C LYS A 150 18.02 0.51 -11.67
N ALA A 151 17.44 -0.47 -11.00
CA ALA A 151 16.76 -1.58 -11.66
C ALA A 151 15.54 -1.11 -12.47
N GLN A 152 14.79 -0.12 -11.98
CA GLN A 152 13.71 0.50 -12.77
C GLN A 152 14.22 1.27 -13.98
N LEU A 153 15.23 2.13 -13.80
CA LEU A 153 15.85 2.90 -14.89
C LEU A 153 16.41 2.00 -16.00
N ALA A 154 16.99 0.85 -15.62
CA ALA A 154 17.51 -0.13 -16.56
C ALA A 154 16.44 -0.70 -17.49
N LYS A 155 15.18 -0.82 -17.04
CA LYS A 155 14.05 -1.24 -17.90
C LYS A 155 13.77 -0.23 -19.01
N SER A 156 14.08 1.04 -18.76
CA SER A 156 13.98 2.13 -19.73
C SER A 156 15.30 2.40 -20.47
N GLY A 157 16.28 1.50 -20.37
CA GLY A 157 17.55 1.61 -21.07
C GLY A 157 18.57 2.57 -20.44
N ILE A 158 18.32 3.10 -19.24
CA ILE A 158 19.24 4.00 -18.53
C ILE A 158 20.07 3.18 -17.54
N THR A 159 21.40 3.23 -17.68
CA THR A 159 22.34 2.55 -16.78
C THR A 159 23.20 3.57 -16.06
N ILE A 160 23.13 3.61 -14.73
CA ILE A 160 23.94 4.48 -13.89
C ILE A 160 25.02 3.64 -13.22
N SER A 161 26.28 4.09 -13.33
CA SER A 161 27.41 3.48 -12.63
C SER A 161 27.55 4.06 -11.23
N GLY A 162 27.52 3.23 -10.19
CA GLY A 162 27.66 3.70 -8.81
C GLY A 162 26.33 4.03 -8.15
N ASP A 163 26.35 5.03 -7.26
CA ASP A 163 25.17 5.51 -6.54
C ASP A 163 24.53 6.67 -7.31
N ILE A 164 23.21 6.66 -7.42
CA ILE A 164 22.45 7.67 -8.18
C ILE A 164 22.68 9.09 -7.63
N GLN A 165 23.01 9.21 -6.34
CA GLN A 165 23.29 10.51 -5.71
C GLN A 165 24.49 11.25 -6.33
N ASP A 166 25.39 10.54 -7.01
CA ASP A 166 26.55 11.14 -7.66
C ASP A 166 26.22 11.66 -9.08
N ASP A 167 25.08 11.25 -9.64
CA ASP A 167 24.66 11.49 -11.03
C ASP A 167 23.25 12.12 -11.13
N LEU A 168 22.76 12.78 -10.06
CA LEU A 168 21.38 13.30 -9.96
C LEU A 168 21.00 14.30 -11.06
N SER A 169 21.99 14.97 -11.66
CA SER A 169 21.84 15.96 -12.73
C SER A 169 22.30 15.43 -14.10
N ALA A 170 22.46 14.11 -14.27
CA ALA A 170 22.84 13.50 -15.54
C ALA A 170 21.81 13.80 -16.65
N SER A 171 22.31 14.00 -17.88
CA SER A 171 21.47 14.45 -19.00
C SER A 171 20.36 13.48 -19.37
N GLU A 172 20.62 12.18 -19.26
CA GLU A 172 19.69 11.08 -19.48
C GLU A 172 18.54 11.04 -18.45
N LEU A 173 18.70 11.72 -17.30
CA LEU A 173 17.68 11.83 -16.26
C LEU A 173 16.85 13.11 -16.37
N ALA A 174 17.19 14.03 -17.27
CA ALA A 174 16.58 15.36 -17.32
C ALA A 174 15.05 15.32 -17.50
N SER A 175 14.55 14.49 -18.42
CA SER A 175 13.10 14.32 -18.62
C SER A 175 12.43 13.68 -17.41
N LEU A 176 13.04 12.66 -16.83
CA LEU A 176 12.53 12.02 -15.61
C LEU A 176 12.43 13.00 -14.45
N GLU A 177 13.49 13.77 -14.21
CA GLU A 177 13.54 14.80 -13.17
C GLU A 177 12.36 15.76 -13.31
N GLN A 178 12.19 16.36 -14.49
CA GLN A 178 11.11 17.31 -14.75
C GLN A 178 9.71 16.71 -14.60
N ASN A 179 9.52 15.48 -15.08
CA ASN A 179 8.24 14.77 -14.99
C ASN A 179 7.89 14.41 -13.54
N VAL A 180 8.89 14.03 -12.75
CA VAL A 180 8.72 13.76 -11.32
C VAL A 180 8.35 15.03 -10.56
N VAL A 181 9.05 16.15 -10.80
CA VAL A 181 8.71 17.43 -10.18
C VAL A 181 7.28 17.85 -10.52
N SER A 182 6.88 17.70 -11.78
CA SER A 182 5.51 18.01 -12.24
C SER A 182 4.47 17.12 -11.57
N THR A 183 4.77 15.85 -11.36
CA THR A 183 3.87 14.89 -10.71
C THR A 183 3.74 15.13 -9.21
N ILE A 184 4.84 15.43 -8.52
CA ILE A 184 4.83 15.79 -7.10
C ILE A 184 3.93 17.00 -6.83
N LYS A 185 3.88 17.97 -7.76
CA LYS A 185 2.98 19.12 -7.65
C LYS A 185 1.50 18.74 -7.63
N ALA A 186 1.13 17.68 -8.34
CA ALA A 186 -0.25 17.21 -8.39
C ALA A 186 -0.71 16.55 -7.08
N PHE A 187 0.20 16.28 -6.13
CA PHE A 187 -0.15 15.60 -4.89
C PHE A 187 -0.94 16.48 -3.92
N LYS A 188 -2.02 15.91 -3.38
CA LYS A 188 -2.79 16.48 -2.28
C LYS A 188 -1.96 16.52 -1.01
N HIS A 189 -2.19 17.56 -0.22
CA HIS A 189 -1.51 17.82 1.05
C HIS A 189 -1.57 16.64 2.03
N SER A 190 -2.71 15.97 2.15
CA SER A 190 -2.95 14.92 3.15
C SER A 190 -2.08 13.66 2.99
N ASN A 191 -1.57 13.39 1.78
CA ASN A 191 -1.03 12.08 1.43
C ASN A 191 0.35 12.12 0.76
N ARG A 192 1.10 13.23 0.86
CA ARG A 192 2.35 13.43 0.10
C ARG A 192 3.40 12.35 0.28
N ALA A 193 3.64 11.92 1.51
CA ALA A 193 4.62 10.87 1.82
C ALA A 193 4.30 9.58 1.06
N PHE A 194 3.05 9.12 1.17
CA PHE A 194 2.58 7.92 0.48
C PHE A 194 2.62 8.09 -1.04
N MET A 195 2.13 9.21 -1.56
CA MET A 195 2.12 9.47 -3.00
C MET A 195 3.53 9.52 -3.59
N LEU A 196 4.51 10.04 -2.86
CA LEU A 196 5.91 10.05 -3.28
C LEU A 196 6.50 8.63 -3.30
N ALA A 197 6.21 7.82 -2.27
CA ALA A 197 6.60 6.40 -2.26
C ALA A 197 6.00 5.65 -3.47
N GLN A 198 4.71 5.86 -3.76
CA GLN A 198 4.05 5.24 -4.90
C GLN A 198 4.59 5.72 -6.25
N LEU A 199 4.87 7.02 -6.40
CA LEU A 199 5.52 7.54 -7.61
C LEU A 199 6.89 6.89 -7.82
N SER A 200 7.68 6.76 -6.75
CA SER A 200 8.98 6.09 -6.79
C SER A 200 8.85 4.64 -7.22
N ALA A 201 7.89 3.91 -6.65
CA ALA A 201 7.68 2.51 -6.93
C ALA A 201 7.05 2.23 -8.32
N LYS A 202 6.36 3.21 -8.94
CA LYS A 202 5.47 2.93 -10.08
C LYS A 202 5.63 3.83 -11.28
N PHE A 203 6.55 4.80 -11.33
CA PHE A 203 6.67 5.66 -12.53
C PHE A 203 6.93 4.84 -13.81
N ASP A 204 7.61 3.68 -13.71
CA ASP A 204 7.84 2.73 -14.82
C ASP A 204 6.59 1.93 -15.23
N LYS A 205 5.48 2.10 -14.49
CA LYS A 205 4.16 1.53 -14.77
C LYS A 205 3.17 2.55 -15.33
N SER A 206 3.59 3.80 -15.51
CA SER A 206 2.75 4.79 -16.17
C SER A 206 2.52 4.41 -17.64
N ALA A 207 1.31 4.69 -18.15
CA ALA A 207 1.04 4.61 -19.58
C ALA A 207 1.87 5.63 -20.40
N ALA A 208 2.32 6.70 -19.75
CA ALA A 208 3.19 7.71 -20.36
C ALA A 208 4.66 7.41 -20.05
N ASP A 209 5.54 7.65 -21.02
CA ASP A 209 6.97 7.45 -20.85
C ASP A 209 7.59 8.59 -20.04
N TYR A 210 7.95 8.30 -18.79
CA TYR A 210 8.57 9.27 -17.88
C TYR A 210 10.01 9.64 -18.26
N VAL A 211 10.69 8.87 -19.11
CA VAL A 211 12.09 9.13 -19.50
C VAL A 211 12.22 9.61 -20.94
N GLY A 212 11.28 9.26 -21.82
CA GLY A 212 11.33 9.55 -23.27
C GLY A 212 10.96 10.98 -23.68
N GLY A 213 10.67 11.87 -22.74
CA GLY A 213 10.38 13.28 -23.00
C GLY A 213 9.57 13.94 -21.88
N VAL A 214 9.27 15.22 -22.03
CA VAL A 214 8.47 15.97 -21.05
C VAL A 214 6.99 15.64 -21.23
N LEU A 215 6.33 15.24 -20.15
CA LEU A 215 4.92 14.90 -20.12
C LEU A 215 4.02 16.14 -20.20
N THR A 216 2.83 15.96 -20.79
CA THR A 216 1.77 16.98 -20.74
C THR A 216 1.12 17.00 -19.36
N ASN A 217 0.44 18.11 -19.03
CA ASN A 217 -0.33 18.21 -17.79
C ASN A 217 -1.38 17.10 -17.67
N ASP A 218 -2.03 16.71 -18.77
CA ASP A 218 -3.04 15.65 -18.76
C ASP A 218 -2.42 14.28 -18.43
N GLN A 219 -1.23 13.98 -18.96
CA GLN A 219 -0.49 12.74 -18.65
C GLN A 219 -0.06 12.71 -17.18
N VAL A 220 0.43 13.83 -16.66
CA VAL A 220 0.82 13.98 -15.24
C VAL A 220 -0.40 13.81 -14.33
N THR A 221 -1.51 14.49 -14.63
CA THR A 221 -2.75 14.39 -13.85
C THR A 221 -3.33 12.98 -13.91
N ALA A 222 -3.33 12.33 -15.07
CA ALA A 222 -3.81 10.95 -15.21
C ALA A 222 -3.02 10.00 -14.30
N PHE A 223 -1.69 10.11 -14.27
CA PHE A 223 -0.88 9.25 -13.42
C PHE A 223 -1.02 9.59 -11.93
N ALA A 224 -1.11 10.87 -11.56
CA ALA A 224 -1.37 11.25 -10.17
C ALA A 224 -2.72 10.70 -9.66
N ASN A 225 -3.76 10.73 -10.49
CA ASN A 225 -5.06 10.13 -10.16
C ASN A 225 -4.98 8.61 -10.04
N PHE A 226 -4.19 7.94 -10.88
CA PHE A 226 -3.92 6.50 -10.73
C PHE A 226 -3.30 6.18 -9.37
N LEU A 227 -2.25 6.90 -8.96
CA LEU A 227 -1.62 6.70 -7.65
C LEU A 227 -2.59 7.00 -6.48
N GLU A 228 -3.46 8.00 -6.64
CA GLU A 228 -4.49 8.29 -5.65
C GLU A 228 -5.56 7.18 -5.57
N GLY A 229 -5.93 6.58 -6.70
CA GLY A 229 -6.79 5.41 -6.75
C GLY A 229 -6.20 4.22 -6.00
N GLU A 230 -4.91 3.95 -6.18
CA GLU A 230 -4.18 2.90 -5.43
C GLU A 230 -4.15 3.18 -3.93
N LEU A 231 -3.90 4.43 -3.53
CA LEU A 231 -3.98 4.83 -2.12
C LEU A 231 -5.39 4.59 -1.56
N ARG A 232 -6.41 5.00 -2.31
CA ARG A 232 -7.80 4.81 -1.92
C ARG A 232 -8.13 3.34 -1.78
N ALA A 233 -7.73 2.48 -2.71
CA ALA A 233 -7.91 1.04 -2.62
C ALA A 233 -7.25 0.45 -1.36
N ALA A 234 -6.07 0.94 -1.00
CA ALA A 234 -5.33 0.47 0.16
C ALA A 234 -5.85 0.99 1.52
N THR A 235 -6.63 2.08 1.55
CA THR A 235 -6.98 2.79 2.80
C THR A 235 -8.46 3.03 3.02
N ALA A 236 -9.29 2.97 1.98
CA ALA A 236 -10.72 3.13 2.12
C ALA A 236 -11.31 1.89 2.79
N LEU A 237 -11.91 2.10 3.96
CA LEU A 237 -12.62 1.06 4.68
C LEU A 237 -14.06 0.99 4.20
N ASN A 238 -14.56 -0.22 4.00
CA ASN A 238 -15.99 -0.47 3.94
C ASN A 238 -16.58 -0.48 5.34
N ASP A 239 -17.90 -0.54 5.36
CA ASP A 239 -18.69 -0.88 6.54
C ASP A 239 -18.46 -2.36 6.93
N THR A 240 -18.85 -2.76 8.14
CA THR A 240 -18.76 -4.18 8.53
C THR A 240 -19.99 -4.97 8.12
N GLY A 241 -21.11 -4.30 7.82
CA GLY A 241 -22.40 -4.91 7.56
C GLY A 241 -23.23 -5.21 8.82
N VAL A 242 -22.67 -5.10 10.02
CA VAL A 242 -23.36 -5.43 11.28
C VAL A 242 -24.38 -4.37 11.65
N LEU A 243 -25.64 -4.66 11.32
CA LEU A 243 -26.77 -3.77 11.63
C LEU A 243 -27.48 -4.08 12.96
N ARG A 244 -27.17 -5.22 13.58
CA ARG A 244 -27.86 -5.68 14.80
C ARG A 244 -26.98 -5.53 16.02
N TYR A 245 -27.62 -5.28 17.15
CA TYR A 245 -26.99 -5.07 18.44
C TYR A 245 -26.92 -6.39 19.22
N PHE A 246 -25.75 -6.67 19.79
CA PHE A 246 -25.60 -7.61 20.88
C PHE A 246 -26.44 -7.16 22.09
N SER A 247 -27.07 -8.12 22.78
CA SER A 247 -27.88 -7.88 23.97
C SER A 247 -27.68 -8.98 25.01
N ASP A 248 -28.01 -8.68 26.27
CA ASP A 248 -28.09 -9.64 27.37
C ASP A 248 -29.50 -10.22 27.56
N ILE A 249 -30.43 -9.90 26.65
CA ILE A 249 -31.80 -10.42 26.68
C ILE A 249 -31.82 -11.89 26.25
N ASP A 250 -31.05 -12.23 25.23
CA ASP A 250 -30.91 -13.58 24.67
C ASP A 250 -29.51 -13.74 24.08
N ASP A 251 -28.73 -14.69 24.59
CA ASP A 251 -27.35 -14.96 24.17
C ASP A 251 -27.26 -15.71 22.82
N THR A 252 -28.40 -16.08 22.24
CA THR A 252 -28.48 -16.77 20.95
C THR A 252 -28.82 -15.85 19.77
N GLN A 253 -29.17 -14.59 20.01
CA GLN A 253 -29.58 -13.68 18.93
C GLN A 253 -29.26 -12.20 19.21
N ASN A 254 -28.84 -11.51 18.15
CA ASN A 254 -28.73 -10.06 18.14
C ASN A 254 -30.10 -9.41 17.89
N VAL A 255 -30.33 -8.25 18.51
CA VAL A 255 -31.56 -7.46 18.46
C VAL A 255 -31.44 -6.26 17.53
N VAL A 256 -32.56 -5.64 17.16
CA VAL A 256 -32.59 -4.52 16.21
C VAL A 256 -32.55 -3.14 16.86
N GLU A 257 -32.70 -3.06 18.19
CA GLU A 257 -32.71 -1.81 18.94
C GLU A 257 -31.39 -1.62 19.71
N PRO A 258 -30.84 -0.40 19.82
CA PRO A 258 -29.65 -0.12 20.61
C PRO A 258 -29.80 -0.56 22.07
N GLN A 259 -28.75 -1.15 22.63
CA GLN A 259 -28.77 -1.70 24.00
C GLN A 259 -28.03 -0.80 24.97
N SER A 260 -28.75 -0.17 25.90
CA SER A 260 -28.13 0.75 26.87
C SER A 260 -27.10 0.09 27.80
N SER A 261 -27.17 -1.23 27.97
CA SER A 261 -26.19 -2.03 28.72
C SER A 261 -24.88 -2.25 27.95
N PHE A 262 -24.90 -2.10 26.62
CA PHE A 262 -23.78 -2.30 25.71
C PHE A 262 -23.70 -1.14 24.71
N PRO A 263 -23.37 0.09 25.16
CA PRO A 263 -23.17 1.22 24.25
C PRO A 263 -21.88 1.04 23.44
N GLY A 264 -21.75 1.72 22.32
CA GLY A 264 -20.49 1.69 21.56
C GLY A 264 -20.42 0.58 20.50
N GLN A 265 -21.54 -0.05 20.16
CA GLN A 265 -21.58 -1.15 19.19
C GLN A 265 -21.52 -0.65 17.75
N ASP A 266 -21.06 -1.51 16.84
CA ASP A 266 -20.83 -1.17 15.42
C ASP A 266 -22.03 -0.49 14.77
N ALA A 267 -23.21 -1.12 14.88
CA ALA A 267 -24.50 -0.62 14.41
C ALA A 267 -24.94 0.77 14.98
N GLU A 268 -24.22 1.37 15.94
CA GLU A 268 -24.47 2.72 16.45
C GLU A 268 -23.65 3.81 15.75
N TYR A 269 -22.71 3.46 14.85
CA TYR A 269 -21.76 4.42 14.27
C TYR A 269 -21.51 4.17 12.79
N GLY A 270 -20.53 4.88 12.21
CA GLY A 270 -20.02 4.57 10.88
C GLY A 270 -21.03 4.74 9.75
N PHE A 271 -20.92 3.87 8.75
CA PHE A 271 -21.74 3.94 7.55
C PHE A 271 -23.15 3.37 7.75
N ASP A 272 -23.36 2.57 8.81
CA ASP A 272 -24.69 2.12 9.28
C ASP A 272 -25.65 3.28 9.58
N ILE A 273 -25.14 4.48 9.87
CA ILE A 273 -25.98 5.67 10.11
C ILE A 273 -25.86 6.69 8.98
N THR A 274 -24.64 6.90 8.49
CA THR A 274 -24.34 8.05 7.63
C THR A 274 -24.58 7.77 6.15
N GLU A 275 -24.44 6.52 5.71
CA GLU A 275 -24.39 6.17 4.29
C GLU A 275 -24.95 4.76 4.01
N LEU A 276 -26.12 4.48 4.57
CA LEU A 276 -26.88 3.24 4.30
C LEU A 276 -27.21 3.10 2.81
N ASN A 277 -26.83 1.97 2.24
CA ASN A 277 -27.27 1.57 0.92
C ASN A 277 -28.69 1.02 1.01
N ALA A 278 -29.63 1.68 0.34
CA ALA A 278 -31.04 1.29 0.34
C ALA A 278 -31.30 -0.11 -0.24
N ASN A 279 -30.35 -0.66 -1.01
CA ASN A 279 -30.48 -1.93 -1.72
C ASN A 279 -30.01 -3.13 -0.90
N THR A 280 -29.05 -2.96 0.00
CA THR A 280 -28.55 -4.01 0.91
C THR A 280 -29.01 -3.81 2.34
N GLY A 281 -29.36 -2.57 2.71
CA GLY A 281 -29.72 -2.20 4.07
C GLY A 281 -28.52 -1.94 4.98
N ASN A 282 -27.27 -2.06 4.51
CA ASN A 282 -26.03 -1.82 5.27
C ASN A 282 -25.15 -0.74 4.61
N GLY A 283 -23.98 -0.46 5.20
CA GLY A 283 -23.08 0.61 4.73
C GLY A 283 -22.23 0.29 3.48
N PHE A 284 -22.31 -0.92 2.93
CA PHE A 284 -21.57 -1.30 1.72
C PHE A 284 -22.10 -0.58 0.46
N GLN A 285 -21.21 -0.10 -0.40
CA GLN A 285 -21.56 0.61 -1.63
C GLN A 285 -21.04 -0.16 -2.85
N PHE A 286 -21.77 -1.20 -3.24
CA PHE A 286 -21.44 -2.03 -4.40
C PHE A 286 -22.30 -1.68 -5.61
N ALA A 287 -21.72 -1.83 -6.81
CA ALA A 287 -22.43 -1.72 -8.07
C ALA A 287 -22.07 -2.88 -9.00
N LYS A 288 -23.08 -3.51 -9.61
CA LYS A 288 -22.89 -4.54 -10.63
C LYS A 288 -22.36 -3.92 -11.91
N LEU A 289 -21.42 -4.59 -12.57
CA LEU A 289 -20.85 -4.19 -13.85
C LEU A 289 -21.09 -5.27 -14.91
N ASP A 290 -21.35 -4.84 -16.15
CA ASP A 290 -21.38 -5.74 -17.30
C ASP A 290 -19.98 -6.15 -17.77
N SER A 291 -19.93 -6.98 -18.82
CA SER A 291 -18.68 -7.46 -19.44
C SER A 291 -17.75 -6.36 -20.00
N SER A 292 -18.26 -5.14 -20.18
CA SER A 292 -17.48 -3.97 -20.62
C SER A 292 -17.09 -3.02 -19.47
N GLY A 293 -17.45 -3.37 -18.23
CA GLY A 293 -17.19 -2.56 -17.05
C GLY A 293 -18.20 -1.42 -16.84
N GLN A 294 -19.32 -1.42 -17.57
CA GLN A 294 -20.36 -0.41 -17.42
C GLN A 294 -21.29 -0.77 -16.26
N VAL A 295 -21.63 0.22 -15.44
CA VAL A 295 -22.56 0.08 -14.31
C VAL A 295 -23.93 -0.37 -14.79
N LEU A 296 -24.45 -1.42 -14.15
CA LEU A 296 -25.78 -1.99 -14.37
C LEU A 296 -26.78 -1.50 -13.31
N ALA A 297 -28.06 -1.76 -13.58
CA ALA A 297 -29.09 -1.65 -12.56
C ALA A 297 -28.83 -2.66 -11.42
N ASP A 298 -29.18 -2.28 -10.20
CA ASP A 298 -28.93 -3.11 -9.00
C ASP A 298 -29.67 -4.46 -9.04
N ASP A 299 -30.85 -4.47 -9.66
CA ASP A 299 -31.69 -5.65 -9.89
C ASP A 299 -31.31 -6.46 -11.15
N ALA A 300 -30.19 -6.13 -11.81
CA ALA A 300 -29.69 -6.91 -12.93
C ALA A 300 -29.49 -8.38 -12.51
N ALA A 301 -30.05 -9.29 -13.31
CA ALA A 301 -29.99 -10.72 -13.07
C ALA A 301 -28.59 -11.30 -13.32
N GLU A 302 -27.82 -10.69 -14.22
CA GLU A 302 -26.49 -11.15 -14.64
C GLU A 302 -25.51 -9.97 -14.63
N TRP A 303 -24.29 -10.22 -14.18
CA TRP A 303 -23.19 -9.27 -14.17
C TRP A 303 -21.85 -10.00 -14.21
N SER A 304 -20.81 -9.33 -14.71
CA SER A 304 -19.47 -9.92 -14.84
C SER A 304 -18.53 -9.50 -13.71
N CYS A 305 -18.75 -8.32 -13.12
CA CYS A 305 -17.93 -7.80 -12.01
C CYS A 305 -18.75 -6.98 -11.02
N VAL A 306 -18.15 -6.71 -9.87
CA VAL A 306 -18.72 -5.86 -8.82
C VAL A 306 -17.75 -4.72 -8.52
N LEU A 307 -18.17 -3.48 -8.72
CA LEU A 307 -17.43 -2.30 -8.28
C LEU A 307 -17.73 -2.02 -6.81
N ASP A 308 -16.71 -1.99 -5.98
CA ASP A 308 -16.73 -1.32 -4.68
C ASP A 308 -16.51 0.18 -4.89
N GLN A 309 -17.56 0.97 -4.69
CA GLN A 309 -17.53 2.40 -4.90
C GLN A 309 -16.75 3.15 -3.81
N ARG A 310 -16.47 2.53 -2.65
CA ARG A 310 -15.70 3.14 -1.55
C ARG A 310 -14.21 3.03 -1.81
N SER A 311 -13.72 1.85 -2.16
CA SER A 311 -12.31 1.61 -2.47
C SER A 311 -11.94 1.96 -3.92
N GLY A 312 -12.90 1.87 -4.85
CA GLY A 312 -12.64 1.95 -6.28
C GLY A 312 -12.14 0.63 -6.87
N LEU A 313 -12.18 -0.46 -6.10
CA LEU A 313 -11.80 -1.79 -6.56
C LEU A 313 -12.94 -2.45 -7.33
N ILE A 314 -12.58 -3.15 -8.40
CA ILE A 314 -13.49 -3.96 -9.21
C ILE A 314 -13.16 -5.43 -8.94
N TRP A 315 -14.15 -6.17 -8.48
CA TRP A 315 -14.05 -7.57 -8.10
C TRP A 315 -14.60 -8.48 -9.19
N GLU A 316 -13.89 -9.57 -9.43
CA GLU A 316 -14.32 -10.63 -10.33
C GLU A 316 -15.62 -11.26 -9.79
N SER A 317 -16.65 -11.42 -10.62
CA SER A 317 -17.77 -12.31 -10.33
C SER A 317 -17.43 -13.73 -10.75
N LYS A 318 -17.61 -14.71 -9.85
CA LYS A 318 -17.35 -16.12 -10.15
C LYS A 318 -18.59 -16.77 -10.77
N THR A 319 -18.45 -17.99 -11.26
CA THR A 319 -19.54 -18.82 -11.79
C THR A 319 -19.67 -20.11 -10.99
N ASP A 320 -20.84 -20.74 -11.05
CA ASP A 320 -21.09 -22.09 -10.51
C ASP A 320 -21.11 -23.17 -11.61
N ASP A 321 -20.36 -22.92 -12.70
CA ASP A 321 -20.21 -23.85 -13.82
C ASP A 321 -18.81 -24.47 -13.79
N GLU A 322 -18.72 -25.76 -13.45
CA GLU A 322 -17.47 -26.53 -13.40
C GLU A 322 -16.68 -26.56 -14.73
N SER A 323 -17.29 -26.20 -15.86
CA SER A 323 -16.63 -26.10 -17.15
C SER A 323 -16.00 -24.73 -17.40
N SER A 324 -16.39 -23.72 -16.62
CA SER A 324 -15.86 -22.36 -16.69
C SER A 324 -14.47 -22.27 -16.06
N ILE A 325 -13.59 -21.46 -16.66
CA ILE A 325 -12.34 -21.06 -15.99
C ILE A 325 -12.67 -20.30 -14.70
N GLN A 326 -13.72 -19.47 -14.70
CA GLN A 326 -14.16 -18.68 -13.55
C GLN A 326 -15.02 -19.49 -12.55
N TYR A 327 -14.94 -20.82 -12.58
CA TYR A 327 -15.62 -21.66 -11.59
C TYR A 327 -15.15 -21.30 -10.17
N LYS A 328 -16.11 -21.12 -9.26
CA LYS A 328 -15.84 -20.64 -7.89
C LYS A 328 -14.94 -21.57 -7.08
N ASP A 329 -14.99 -22.88 -7.31
CA ASP A 329 -14.19 -23.89 -6.60
C ASP A 329 -13.00 -24.40 -7.43
N ARG A 330 -12.58 -23.64 -8.46
CA ARG A 330 -11.36 -23.96 -9.21
C ARG A 330 -10.13 -23.71 -8.34
N ILE A 331 -9.45 -24.76 -7.91
CA ILE A 331 -8.24 -24.70 -7.08
C ILE A 331 -6.98 -24.52 -7.92
N LEU A 332 -6.07 -23.68 -7.42
CA LEU A 332 -4.81 -23.30 -8.07
C LEU A 332 -3.66 -23.39 -7.08
N ALA A 333 -2.47 -23.74 -7.57
CA ALA A 333 -1.24 -23.57 -6.80
C ALA A 333 -0.86 -22.09 -6.71
N LEU A 334 -0.28 -21.67 -5.59
CA LEU A 334 0.13 -20.28 -5.39
C LEU A 334 1.38 -19.96 -6.22
N GLU A 335 1.27 -18.92 -7.05
CA GLU A 335 2.40 -18.28 -7.72
C GLU A 335 2.27 -16.76 -7.57
N LEU A 336 3.32 -16.14 -7.03
CA LEU A 336 3.42 -14.68 -6.90
C LEU A 336 4.71 -14.25 -7.61
N PRO A 337 4.64 -13.62 -8.80
CA PRO A 337 5.83 -13.30 -9.59
C PRO A 337 6.90 -12.54 -8.79
N GLY A 338 8.11 -13.09 -8.77
CA GLY A 338 9.26 -12.52 -8.06
C GLY A 338 9.22 -12.68 -6.54
N LEU A 339 8.24 -13.40 -5.99
CA LEU A 339 8.09 -13.64 -4.56
C LEU A 339 7.91 -15.13 -4.22
N VAL A 340 7.04 -15.84 -4.93
CA VAL A 340 6.74 -17.27 -4.72
C VAL A 340 6.79 -17.99 -6.06
N THR A 341 7.78 -18.87 -6.21
CA THR A 341 7.77 -19.92 -7.24
C THR A 341 6.79 -21.01 -6.81
N PRO A 342 5.88 -21.48 -7.68
CA PRO A 342 4.91 -22.50 -7.31
C PRO A 342 5.60 -23.82 -6.93
N TYR A 343 5.05 -24.51 -5.93
CA TYR A 343 5.53 -25.82 -5.50
C TYR A 343 4.95 -26.94 -6.37
N ASP A 344 5.81 -27.82 -6.90
CA ASP A 344 5.43 -28.79 -7.93
C ASP A 344 4.30 -29.74 -7.49
N GLN A 345 4.27 -30.16 -6.22
CA GLN A 345 3.22 -31.06 -5.75
C GLN A 345 1.86 -30.37 -5.62
N ASP A 346 1.84 -29.07 -5.28
CA ASP A 346 0.62 -28.27 -5.28
C ASP A 346 0.10 -28.09 -6.71
N VAL A 347 1.02 -27.90 -7.67
CA VAL A 347 0.69 -27.82 -9.10
C VAL A 347 0.06 -29.12 -9.60
N ASP A 348 0.55 -30.28 -9.13
CA ASP A 348 0.02 -31.60 -9.52
C ASP A 348 -1.38 -31.90 -8.97
N LEU A 349 -1.84 -31.13 -7.98
CA LEU A 349 -3.20 -31.20 -7.43
C LEU A 349 -4.14 -30.11 -7.97
N ALA A 350 -3.63 -29.12 -8.70
CA ALA A 350 -4.44 -28.05 -9.26
C ALA A 350 -5.49 -28.57 -10.26
N THR A 351 -6.61 -27.85 -10.37
CA THR A 351 -7.77 -28.25 -11.21
C THR A 351 -7.40 -28.44 -12.68
N CYS A 352 -6.37 -27.75 -13.18
CA CYS A 352 -5.88 -27.92 -14.55
C CYS A 352 -5.55 -29.37 -14.89
N LYS A 353 -5.06 -30.17 -13.91
CA LYS A 353 -4.63 -31.56 -14.12
C LYS A 353 -5.80 -32.48 -14.40
N THR A 354 -6.95 -32.24 -13.77
CA THR A 354 -8.17 -33.01 -13.99
C THR A 354 -8.94 -32.52 -15.22
N LYS A 355 -8.94 -31.20 -15.49
CA LYS A 355 -9.60 -30.60 -16.66
C LYS A 355 -8.79 -30.71 -17.96
N GLY A 356 -7.48 -30.90 -17.86
CA GLY A 356 -6.56 -31.00 -19.01
C GLY A 356 -6.26 -29.65 -19.68
N ASP A 357 -6.32 -28.55 -18.92
CA ASP A 357 -5.96 -27.20 -19.38
C ASP A 357 -4.58 -26.77 -18.82
N ALA A 358 -4.15 -25.55 -19.15
CA ALA A 358 -2.83 -25.02 -18.77
C ALA A 358 -2.86 -24.01 -17.61
N ILE A 359 -4.00 -23.82 -16.93
CA ILE A 359 -4.17 -22.78 -15.91
C ILE A 359 -4.05 -23.43 -14.53
N CYS A 360 -2.81 -23.66 -14.10
CA CYS A 360 -2.52 -24.42 -12.89
C CYS A 360 -2.19 -23.54 -11.69
N THR A 361 -1.67 -22.33 -11.95
CA THR A 361 -1.25 -21.40 -10.90
C THR A 361 -2.13 -20.16 -10.83
N THR A 362 -2.00 -19.41 -9.73
CA THR A 362 -2.64 -18.10 -9.61
C THR A 362 -2.16 -17.10 -10.67
N GLN A 363 -0.90 -17.18 -11.08
CA GLN A 363 -0.36 -16.31 -12.12
C GLN A 363 -0.89 -16.69 -13.52
N ASP A 364 -0.98 -17.98 -13.85
CA ASP A 364 -1.62 -18.43 -15.10
C ASP A 364 -3.05 -17.89 -15.22
N TYR A 365 -3.79 -17.92 -14.09
CA TYR A 365 -5.17 -17.44 -14.04
C TYR A 365 -5.25 -15.93 -14.22
N VAL A 366 -4.39 -15.18 -13.54
CA VAL A 366 -4.28 -13.72 -13.71
C VAL A 366 -4.00 -13.37 -15.18
N GLU A 367 -3.07 -14.05 -15.83
CA GLU A 367 -2.74 -13.84 -17.24
C GLU A 367 -3.93 -14.16 -18.16
N HIS A 368 -4.66 -15.23 -17.87
CA HIS A 368 -5.86 -15.60 -18.62
C HIS A 368 -6.96 -14.53 -18.51
N ILE A 369 -7.28 -14.07 -17.29
CA ILE A 369 -8.32 -13.07 -17.05
C ILE A 369 -7.94 -11.71 -17.67
N ASN A 370 -6.66 -11.34 -17.61
CA ASN A 370 -6.18 -10.13 -18.27
C ASN A 370 -6.24 -10.23 -19.79
N ALA A 371 -5.92 -11.38 -20.38
CA ALA A 371 -6.00 -11.60 -21.82
C ALA A 371 -7.44 -11.52 -22.36
N MET A 372 -8.44 -11.95 -21.57
CA MET A 372 -9.86 -11.84 -21.95
C MET A 372 -10.46 -10.45 -21.72
N ASN A 373 -9.72 -9.52 -21.11
CA ASN A 373 -10.18 -8.18 -20.76
C ASN A 373 -11.50 -8.18 -19.97
N LEU A 374 -11.60 -9.03 -18.94
CA LEU A 374 -12.83 -9.15 -18.14
C LEU A 374 -13.26 -7.76 -17.61
N CYS A 375 -14.51 -7.36 -17.88
CA CYS A 375 -15.06 -6.04 -17.53
C CYS A 375 -14.27 -4.85 -18.11
N GLY A 376 -13.63 -5.06 -19.26
CA GLY A 376 -12.79 -4.05 -19.92
C GLY A 376 -11.44 -3.82 -19.24
N LYS A 377 -11.02 -4.71 -18.35
CA LYS A 377 -9.81 -4.57 -17.52
C LYS A 377 -8.73 -5.59 -17.86
N SER A 378 -7.47 -5.15 -17.78
CA SER A 378 -6.28 -5.96 -18.11
C SER A 378 -5.18 -5.89 -17.04
N ASP A 379 -5.53 -5.36 -15.87
CA ASP A 379 -4.70 -5.13 -14.69
C ASP A 379 -5.17 -5.96 -13.49
N TRP A 380 -5.94 -7.03 -13.73
CA TRP A 380 -6.38 -7.96 -12.69
C TRP A 380 -5.19 -8.55 -11.94
N ARG A 381 -5.35 -8.69 -10.64
CA ARG A 381 -4.36 -9.27 -9.72
C ARG A 381 -5.05 -9.96 -8.56
N LEU A 382 -4.31 -10.79 -7.83
CA LEU A 382 -4.75 -11.24 -6.51
C LEU A 382 -4.96 -10.01 -5.60
N PRO A 383 -5.99 -10.00 -4.74
CA PRO A 383 -6.18 -8.93 -3.76
C PRO A 383 -5.11 -9.03 -2.67
N THR A 384 -4.80 -7.90 -2.05
CA THR A 384 -4.05 -7.90 -0.78
C THR A 384 -4.95 -8.43 0.35
N PHE A 385 -4.34 -8.79 1.48
CA PHE A 385 -5.06 -9.18 2.70
C PHE A 385 -6.17 -8.19 3.05
N ASN A 386 -5.79 -6.90 3.18
CA ASN A 386 -6.70 -5.85 3.64
C ASN A 386 -7.81 -5.60 2.62
N GLU A 387 -7.52 -5.61 1.32
CA GLU A 387 -8.55 -5.42 0.29
C GLU A 387 -9.62 -6.51 0.35
N PHE A 388 -9.22 -7.78 0.51
CA PHE A 388 -10.17 -8.89 0.61
C PHE A 388 -10.91 -8.91 1.95
N TYR A 389 -10.21 -8.68 3.05
CA TYR A 389 -10.84 -8.59 4.37
C TYR A 389 -11.87 -7.47 4.44
N ASN A 390 -11.59 -6.34 3.76
CA ASN A 390 -12.46 -5.17 3.70
C ASN A 390 -13.74 -5.36 2.87
N VAL A 391 -13.96 -6.52 2.24
CA VAL A 391 -15.23 -6.84 1.57
C VAL A 391 -16.05 -7.92 2.29
N LEU A 392 -15.58 -8.36 3.46
CA LEU A 392 -16.35 -9.26 4.32
C LEU A 392 -17.55 -8.52 4.92
N ASP A 393 -18.74 -9.03 4.66
CA ASP A 393 -19.99 -8.54 5.22
C ASP A 393 -20.34 -9.40 6.42
N PHE A 394 -20.09 -8.90 7.64
CA PHE A 394 -20.41 -9.55 8.91
C PHE A 394 -21.92 -9.52 9.25
N GLY A 395 -22.71 -8.76 8.50
CA GLY A 395 -24.18 -8.74 8.58
C GLY A 395 -24.88 -9.74 7.68
N GLU A 396 -24.16 -10.41 6.77
CA GLU A 396 -24.75 -11.39 5.86
C GLU A 396 -25.46 -12.52 6.62
N THR A 397 -26.61 -12.93 6.09
CA THR A 397 -27.51 -13.96 6.64
C THR A 397 -27.86 -15.07 5.65
N GLU A 398 -27.60 -14.86 4.35
CA GLU A 398 -27.79 -15.89 3.32
C GLU A 398 -26.83 -17.06 3.56
N THR A 399 -27.34 -18.26 3.36
CA THR A 399 -26.62 -19.51 3.65
C THR A 399 -26.41 -20.34 2.39
N ASN A 400 -25.36 -21.15 2.39
CA ASN A 400 -25.17 -22.18 1.40
C ASN A 400 -26.07 -23.41 1.68
N SER A 401 -25.94 -24.46 0.87
CA SER A 401 -26.73 -25.69 1.00
C SER A 401 -26.53 -26.44 2.33
N ASP A 402 -25.41 -26.23 3.00
CA ASP A 402 -25.07 -26.86 4.28
C ASP A 402 -25.53 -26.02 5.48
N GLY A 403 -26.14 -24.85 5.24
CA GLY A 403 -26.62 -23.93 6.27
C GLY A 403 -25.54 -23.00 6.82
N GLU A 404 -24.35 -22.98 6.21
CA GLU A 404 -23.28 -22.07 6.59
C GLU A 404 -23.48 -20.71 5.94
N VAL A 405 -23.32 -19.64 6.73
CA VAL A 405 -23.54 -18.28 6.25
C VAL A 405 -22.38 -17.81 5.38
N TYR A 406 -22.67 -17.11 4.29
CA TYR A 406 -21.64 -16.54 3.42
C TYR A 406 -20.88 -15.37 4.07
N GLY A 407 -19.63 -15.16 3.64
CA GLY A 407 -18.76 -14.10 4.14
C GLY A 407 -18.83 -12.81 3.34
N LEU A 408 -19.15 -12.88 2.05
CA LEU A 408 -19.40 -11.71 1.20
C LEU A 408 -20.90 -11.53 0.97
N THR A 409 -21.35 -10.30 0.71
CA THR A 409 -22.75 -10.00 0.42
C THR A 409 -23.27 -10.81 -0.78
N TYR A 410 -24.16 -11.77 -0.54
CA TYR A 410 -24.68 -12.75 -1.51
C TYR A 410 -25.31 -12.09 -2.73
N LYS A 411 -25.97 -10.94 -2.54
CA LYS A 411 -26.58 -10.15 -3.63
C LYS A 411 -25.60 -9.76 -4.74
N TYR A 412 -24.33 -9.53 -4.41
CA TYR A 412 -23.29 -9.16 -5.37
C TYR A 412 -22.29 -10.30 -5.62
N PHE A 413 -22.13 -11.20 -4.64
CA PHE A 413 -21.21 -12.33 -4.69
C PHE A 413 -21.95 -13.65 -4.42
N PRO A 414 -22.86 -14.11 -5.30
CA PRO A 414 -23.67 -15.32 -5.06
C PRO A 414 -22.85 -16.60 -5.17
N HIS A 415 -21.72 -16.55 -5.87
CA HIS A 415 -20.86 -17.71 -6.13
C HIS A 415 -19.57 -17.58 -5.31
N GLN A 416 -19.64 -18.04 -4.06
CA GLN A 416 -18.52 -18.12 -3.13
C GLN A 416 -18.03 -19.56 -3.00
N THR A 417 -16.73 -19.73 -2.84
CA THR A 417 -16.15 -21.06 -2.67
C THR A 417 -16.48 -21.62 -1.29
N LEU A 418 -16.59 -22.94 -1.20
CA LEU A 418 -16.61 -23.63 0.09
C LEU A 418 -15.19 -23.89 0.63
N GLY A 419 -14.15 -23.65 -0.17
CA GLY A 419 -12.77 -24.05 0.14
C GLY A 419 -12.46 -25.44 -0.43
N ILE A 420 -11.44 -26.10 0.11
CA ILE A 420 -10.98 -27.43 -0.32
C ILE A 420 -11.37 -28.51 0.69
N ASP A 421 -11.23 -29.79 0.35
CA ASP A 421 -11.65 -30.93 1.21
C ASP A 421 -11.11 -30.87 2.66
N TYR A 422 -9.94 -30.26 2.88
CA TYR A 422 -9.34 -30.10 4.23
C TYR A 422 -9.72 -28.80 4.94
N THR A 423 -10.32 -27.84 4.24
CA THR A 423 -10.73 -26.52 4.75
C THR A 423 -12.15 -26.12 4.30
N THR A 424 -13.02 -27.09 4.00
CA THR A 424 -14.35 -26.88 3.38
C THR A 424 -15.31 -26.05 4.24
N TYR A 425 -14.93 -25.77 5.48
CA TYR A 425 -15.69 -24.95 6.42
C TYR A 425 -15.18 -23.52 6.53
N THR A 426 -14.02 -23.21 5.93
CA THR A 426 -13.36 -21.91 6.05
C THR A 426 -13.61 -21.04 4.82
N GLY A 427 -13.82 -21.60 3.62
CA GLY A 427 -14.16 -20.82 2.41
C GLY A 427 -13.02 -19.97 1.84
N SER A 428 -11.77 -20.23 2.25
CA SER A 428 -10.62 -19.37 1.92
C SER A 428 -10.28 -19.32 0.43
N VAL A 429 -9.75 -18.17 0.02
CA VAL A 429 -9.20 -17.92 -1.31
C VAL A 429 -7.76 -17.42 -1.23
N TRP A 430 -6.99 -17.53 -2.33
CA TRP A 430 -5.68 -16.89 -2.38
C TRP A 430 -5.78 -15.37 -2.40
N THR A 431 -4.84 -14.76 -1.69
CA THR A 431 -4.56 -13.33 -1.60
C THR A 431 -3.04 -13.13 -1.62
N GLN A 432 -2.55 -11.90 -1.60
CA GLN A 432 -1.10 -11.61 -1.53
C GLN A 432 -0.51 -11.72 -0.10
N SER A 433 -1.12 -12.51 0.79
CA SER A 433 -0.93 -12.46 2.25
C SER A 433 0.24 -13.30 2.78
N ILE A 434 1.43 -13.12 2.21
CA ILE A 434 2.65 -13.76 2.73
C ILE A 434 3.09 -13.05 4.02
N THR A 435 3.33 -13.82 5.09
CA THR A 435 3.77 -13.29 6.39
C THR A 435 5.13 -13.83 6.79
N TYR A 436 5.99 -12.93 7.26
CA TYR A 436 7.29 -13.27 7.83
C TYR A 436 7.19 -13.19 9.34
N SER A 437 6.99 -14.35 9.98
CA SER A 437 6.92 -14.45 11.44
C SER A 437 8.28 -14.86 12.02
N GLN A 438 8.49 -14.63 13.32
CA GLN A 438 9.67 -15.16 14.04
C GLN A 438 9.74 -16.70 14.03
N TYR A 439 8.63 -17.38 13.68
CA TYR A 439 8.53 -18.84 13.51
C TYR A 439 8.88 -19.30 12.10
N THR A 440 9.26 -18.41 11.18
CA THR A 440 9.82 -18.82 9.87
C THR A 440 11.03 -19.73 10.01
N ASN A 441 11.74 -19.69 11.13
CA ASN A 441 12.81 -20.64 11.45
C ASN A 441 12.33 -22.05 11.82
N THR A 442 11.03 -22.25 12.03
CA THR A 442 10.39 -23.56 12.22
C THR A 442 9.69 -24.07 10.98
N ALA A 443 9.56 -23.25 9.94
CA ALA A 443 9.10 -23.69 8.64
C ALA A 443 10.13 -24.66 8.01
N VAL A 444 9.64 -25.54 7.15
CA VAL A 444 10.44 -26.32 6.22
C VAL A 444 11.33 -25.36 5.41
N GLU A 445 12.57 -25.76 5.14
CA GLU A 445 13.48 -24.96 4.33
C GLU A 445 12.85 -24.68 2.96
N GLY A 446 12.69 -23.40 2.61
CA GLY A 446 11.97 -22.96 1.40
C GLY A 446 10.46 -22.71 1.59
N GLY A 447 9.89 -23.06 2.74
CA GLY A 447 8.50 -22.77 3.11
C GLY A 447 8.32 -21.37 3.70
N PHE A 448 7.08 -20.87 3.65
CA PHE A 448 6.70 -19.58 4.24
C PHE A 448 5.30 -19.65 4.84
N TYR A 449 4.96 -18.68 5.69
CA TYR A 449 3.62 -18.60 6.27
C TYR A 449 2.71 -17.72 5.40
N TYR A 450 1.46 -18.15 5.28
CA TYR A 450 0.36 -17.46 4.61
C TYR A 450 -0.76 -17.19 5.62
N ASN A 451 -1.36 -16.00 5.55
CA ASN A 451 -2.55 -15.68 6.34
C ASN A 451 -3.81 -16.00 5.53
N GLU A 452 -4.50 -17.08 5.89
CA GLU A 452 -5.81 -17.40 5.34
C GLU A 452 -6.89 -16.56 6.03
N ILE A 453 -7.94 -16.24 5.28
CA ILE A 453 -9.13 -15.53 5.77
C ILE A 453 -10.30 -16.49 5.63
N GLY A 454 -11.01 -16.73 6.73
CA GLY A 454 -12.27 -17.45 6.70
C GLY A 454 -13.42 -16.58 6.18
N THR A 455 -14.24 -17.13 5.30
CA THR A 455 -15.36 -16.45 4.65
C THR A 455 -16.65 -17.25 4.74
N GLN A 456 -16.74 -18.22 5.65
CA GLN A 456 -17.90 -19.09 5.76
C GLN A 456 -18.21 -19.41 7.22
N GLY A 457 -19.51 -19.47 7.54
CA GLY A 457 -19.97 -19.95 8.83
C GLY A 457 -19.42 -19.17 10.02
N SER A 458 -19.07 -19.89 11.08
CA SER A 458 -18.43 -19.32 12.27
C SER A 458 -17.01 -18.81 12.05
N ASP A 459 -16.37 -19.19 10.94
CA ASP A 459 -14.98 -18.83 10.64
C ASP A 459 -14.88 -17.51 9.84
N ARG A 460 -16.01 -16.86 9.53
CA ARG A 460 -16.03 -15.55 8.87
C ARG A 460 -15.18 -14.53 9.62
N GLY A 461 -14.18 -13.99 8.93
CA GLY A 461 -13.21 -13.04 9.46
C GLY A 461 -12.15 -13.63 10.39
N VAL A 462 -12.17 -14.93 10.67
CA VAL A 462 -11.07 -15.60 11.37
C VAL A 462 -9.85 -15.61 10.45
N VAL A 463 -8.70 -15.27 11.03
CA VAL A 463 -7.42 -15.25 10.33
C VAL A 463 -6.55 -16.38 10.86
N GLY A 464 -6.30 -17.36 10.01
CA GLY A 464 -5.40 -18.48 10.28
C GLY A 464 -4.02 -18.21 9.69
N SER A 465 -2.96 -18.70 10.32
CA SER A 465 -1.63 -18.72 9.71
C SER A 465 -1.24 -20.16 9.41
N ILE A 466 -1.03 -20.45 8.13
CA ILE A 466 -0.70 -21.78 7.62
C ILE A 466 0.66 -21.73 6.92
N GLU A 467 1.38 -22.84 6.94
CA GLU A 467 2.64 -22.97 6.21
C GLU A 467 2.36 -23.46 4.78
N ILE A 468 2.89 -22.73 3.81
CA ILE A 468 2.81 -23.03 2.37
C ILE A 468 4.21 -23.31 1.84
N TYR A 469 4.30 -24.22 0.88
CA TYR A 469 5.55 -24.58 0.24
C TYR A 469 5.76 -23.79 -1.06
N SER A 470 7.03 -23.47 -1.33
CA SER A 470 7.47 -22.84 -2.57
C SER A 470 8.26 -23.83 -3.42
N GLY A 471 8.63 -23.43 -4.64
CA GLY A 471 9.57 -24.18 -5.48
C GLY A 471 10.97 -24.38 -4.87
N ASP A 472 11.29 -23.74 -3.75
CA ASP A 472 12.54 -23.96 -3.01
C ASP A 472 12.47 -25.15 -2.03
N VAL A 473 11.27 -25.70 -1.78
CA VAL A 473 11.07 -26.88 -0.92
C VAL A 473 11.39 -28.17 -1.68
N ASP A 474 12.15 -29.09 -1.07
CA ASP A 474 12.42 -30.40 -1.65
C ASP A 474 11.17 -31.28 -1.63
N SER A 475 10.63 -31.54 -2.83
CA SER A 475 9.43 -32.35 -3.04
C SER A 475 9.63 -33.86 -2.86
N SER A 476 10.85 -34.34 -2.65
CA SER A 476 11.09 -35.75 -2.30
C SER A 476 10.88 -36.07 -0.82
N ASP A 477 10.99 -35.04 0.03
CA ASP A 477 10.91 -35.15 1.49
C ASP A 477 9.61 -34.58 2.09
N ASN A 478 8.80 -33.89 1.28
CA ASN A 478 7.56 -33.23 1.71
C ASN A 478 6.36 -33.64 0.86
N TYR A 479 5.16 -33.52 1.43
CA TYR A 479 3.87 -33.66 0.72
C TYR A 479 3.41 -32.29 0.21
N ASP A 480 2.23 -32.25 -0.42
CA ASP A 480 1.58 -31.03 -0.82
C ASP A 480 1.32 -30.12 0.40
N SER A 481 1.17 -28.83 0.13
CA SER A 481 0.82 -27.85 1.14
C SER A 481 -0.68 -27.51 1.05
N PHE A 482 -1.03 -26.47 0.30
CA PHE A 482 -2.41 -26.08 0.08
C PHE A 482 -2.62 -25.58 -1.36
N GLN A 483 -3.83 -25.77 -1.87
CA GLN A 483 -4.29 -25.17 -3.12
C GLN A 483 -5.65 -24.53 -2.85
N PHE A 484 -5.81 -23.23 -3.09
CA PHE A 484 -7.08 -22.55 -2.88
C PHE A 484 -7.67 -22.03 -4.19
N PRO A 485 -8.99 -21.81 -4.21
CA PRO A 485 -9.63 -20.99 -5.23
C PRO A 485 -9.25 -19.53 -5.10
N ILE A 486 -9.62 -18.73 -6.10
CA ILE A 486 -9.27 -17.31 -6.16
C ILE A 486 -10.41 -16.43 -6.64
N ARG A 487 -10.38 -15.16 -6.21
CA ARG A 487 -11.17 -14.07 -6.76
C ARG A 487 -10.24 -12.89 -7.02
N LEU A 488 -10.14 -12.47 -8.27
CA LEU A 488 -9.27 -11.36 -8.64
C LEU A 488 -9.91 -10.00 -8.36
N VAL A 489 -9.05 -9.00 -8.29
CA VAL A 489 -9.40 -7.58 -8.17
C VAL A 489 -8.62 -6.74 -9.20
N SER A 490 -9.22 -5.64 -9.66
CA SER A 490 -8.64 -4.61 -10.55
C SER A 490 -9.01 -3.22 -10.02
N LEU A 491 -8.31 -2.16 -10.45
CA LEU A 491 -8.60 -0.78 -10.03
C LEU A 491 -9.47 -0.04 -11.06
N GLN A 492 -10.48 0.68 -10.58
CA GLN A 492 -11.27 1.59 -11.41
C GLN A 492 -10.39 2.73 -11.98
N GLY A 493 -10.56 3.04 -13.27
CA GLY A 493 -9.82 4.10 -13.95
C GLY A 493 -8.49 3.71 -14.58
N GLN A 494 -8.07 2.44 -14.49
CA GLN A 494 -7.02 1.86 -15.33
C GLN A 494 -7.52 1.38 -16.70
#